data_AF-A0A1C0YE50-F1
#
_entry.id   AF-A0A1C0YE50-F1
#
_cell.length_a   1.000
_cell.length_b   1.000
_cell.length_c   1.000
_cell.angle_alpha   90.00
_cell.angle_beta   90.00
_cell.angle_gamma   90.00
#
_symmetry.space_group_name_H-M   'P 1'
#
loop_
_entity.id
_entity.type
_entity.pdbx_description
1 polymer ?
#
loop_
_entity_poly.entity_id
_entity_poly.type
_entity_poly.pdbx_seq_one_letter_code
_entity_poly.pdbx_strand_id
1 'polypeptide(L)' 'MPIVYGRDLLTENLRQATGKDKKGIQGELQILQQLEQLLPIEATIIAKPAIGVLEPDFIVIVPNEAFFIVEVKNFTL' A
#
# COMPACT_ATOMS: atom_id res chain seq x y z
N MET A 1 2.53 -12.16 -10.51
CA MET A 1 2.17 -11.01 -9.66
C MET A 1 3.44 -10.54 -8.96
N PRO A 2 3.63 -9.24 -8.77
CA PRO A 2 4.79 -8.70 -8.07
C PRO A 2 4.90 -9.25 -6.66
N ILE A 3 6.11 -9.20 -6.10
CA ILE A 3 6.34 -9.60 -4.72
C ILE A 3 5.82 -8.49 -3.80
N VAL A 4 5.00 -8.85 -2.82
CA VAL A 4 4.42 -7.89 -1.87
C VAL A 4 4.87 -8.22 -0.46
N TYR A 5 5.52 -7.26 0.19
CA TYR A 5 5.81 -7.28 1.63
C TYR A 5 4.79 -6.40 2.37
N GLY A 6 4.33 -6.84 3.55
CA GLY A 6 3.45 -6.04 4.41
C GLY A 6 1.94 -6.15 4.14
N ARG A 7 1.49 -6.99 3.19
CA ARG A 7 0.05 -7.26 2.96
C ARG A 7 -0.67 -7.76 4.22
N ASP A 8 -0.05 -8.70 4.92
CA ASP A 8 -0.66 -9.29 6.12
C ASP A 8 -0.83 -8.25 7.22
N LEU A 9 0.13 -7.33 7.34
CA LEU A 9 0.07 -6.21 8.26
C LEU A 9 -1.09 -5.25 7.91
N LEU A 10 -1.26 -4.89 6.63
CA LEU A 10 -2.41 -4.10 6.18
C LEU A 10 -3.74 -4.79 6.51
N THR A 11 -3.82 -6.10 6.26
CA THR A 11 -5.03 -6.89 6.47
C THR A 11 -5.38 -6.99 7.95
N GLU A 12 -4.37 -7.17 8.80
CA GLU A 12 -4.56 -7.22 10.25
C GLU A 12 -4.93 -5.84 10.81
N ASN A 13 -4.22 -4.79 10.40
CA ASN A 13 -4.55 -3.41 10.78
C ASN A 13 -5.98 -3.05 10.36
N LEU A 14 -6.45 -3.50 9.19
CA LEU A 14 -7.82 -3.27 8.74
C LEU A 14 -8.86 -3.89 9.69
N ARG A 15 -8.59 -5.09 10.24
CA ARG A 15 -9.48 -5.78 11.16
C ARG A 15 -9.61 -5.03 12.49
N GLN A 16 -8.52 -4.42 12.94
CA GLN A 16 -8.44 -3.72 14.22
C GLN A 16 -8.87 -2.25 14.13
N ALA A 17 -8.71 -1.62 12.96
CA ALA A 17 -8.98 -0.20 12.77
C ALA A 17 -10.47 0.13 12.82
N THR A 18 -10.76 1.37 13.25
CA THR A 18 -12.11 1.92 13.30
C THR A 18 -12.15 3.32 12.66
N GLY A 19 -13.35 3.80 12.35
CA GLY A 19 -13.54 5.18 11.87
C GLY A 19 -12.73 5.53 10.61
N LYS A 20 -11.98 6.64 10.69
CA LYS A 20 -11.20 7.18 9.57
C LYS A 20 -10.00 6.31 9.20
N ASP A 21 -9.34 5.71 10.19
CA ASP A 21 -8.16 4.86 9.95
C ASP A 21 -8.55 3.62 9.16
N LYS A 22 -9.72 3.04 9.47
CA LYS A 22 -10.27 1.93 8.69
C LYS A 22 -10.47 2.31 7.22
N LYS A 23 -11.00 3.51 6.96
CA LYS A 23 -11.16 4.02 5.59
C LYS A 23 -9.82 4.25 4.89
N GLY A 24 -8.80 4.74 5.61
CA GLY A 24 -7.44 4.89 5.10
C GLY A 24 -6.87 3.55 4.61
N ILE A 25 -6.84 2.56 5.50
CA ILE A 25 -6.29 1.22 5.21
C ILE A 25 -7.09 0.52 4.10
N GLN A 26 -8.40 0.71 4.02
CA GLN A 26 -9.20 0.20 2.89
C GLN A 26 -8.75 0.79 1.56
N GLY A 27 -8.46 2.09 1.53
CA GLY A 27 -7.91 2.75 0.34
C GLY A 27 -6.54 2.20 -0.03
N GLU A 28 -5.65 2.04 0.95
CA GLU A 28 -4.33 1.44 0.73
C GLU A 28 -4.44 0.03 0.13
N LEU A 29 -5.30 -0.83 0.68
CA LEU A 29 -5.51 -2.18 0.15
C LEU A 29 -6.06 -2.18 -1.29
N GLN A 30 -6.96 -1.24 -1.62
CA GLN A 30 -7.47 -1.09 -2.99
C GLN A 30 -6.35 -0.67 -3.96
N ILE A 31 -5.52 0.29 -3.58
CA ILE A 31 -4.38 0.73 -4.40
C ILE A 31 -3.36 -0.40 -4.55
N LEU A 32 -3.05 -1.14 -3.47
CA LEU A 32 -2.17 -2.29 -3.54
C LEU A 32 -2.67 -3.34 -4.56
N GLN A 33 -3.97 -3.66 -4.54
CA GLN A 33 -4.56 -4.59 -5.50
C GLN A 33 -4.45 -4.11 -6.95
N GLN A 34 -4.57 -2.80 -7.19
CA GLN A 34 -4.37 -2.23 -8.53
C GLN A 34 -2.90 -2.30 -8.95
N LEU A 35 -1.97 -1.98 -8.05
CA LEU A 35 -0.53 -2.07 -8.32
C LEU A 35 -0.12 -3.50 -8.70
N GLU A 36 -0.66 -4.52 -8.02
CA GLU A 36 -0.39 -5.92 -8.37
C GLU A 36 -0.86 -6.35 -9.75
N GLN A 37 -1.91 -5.71 -10.26
CA GLN A 37 -2.47 -5.98 -11.58
C GLN A 37 -1.74 -5.23 -12.69
N LEU A 38 -1.21 -4.04 -12.38
CA LEU A 38 -0.59 -3.14 -13.36
C LEU A 38 0.93 -3.33 -13.47
N LEU A 39 1.58 -3.71 -12.38
CA LEU A 39 3.04 -3.83 -12.34
C LEU A 39 3.53 -5.17 -12.89
N PRO A 40 4.74 -5.21 -13.48
CA PRO A 40 5.32 -6.43 -13.99
C PRO A 40 5.70 -7.39 -12.85
N ILE A 41 5.95 -8.66 -13.17
CA ILE A 41 6.11 -9.74 -12.17
C ILE A 41 7.38 -9.57 -11.31
N GLU A 42 8.39 -8.93 -11.85
CA GLU A 42 9.66 -8.61 -11.21
C GLU A 42 9.57 -7.41 -10.26
N ALA A 43 8.46 -6.67 -10.28
CA ALA A 43 8.30 -5.56 -9.36
C ALA A 43 8.16 -6.06 -7.92
N THR A 44 8.65 -5.24 -6.99
CA THR A 44 8.51 -5.45 -5.55
C THR A 44 7.76 -4.27 -4.94
N ILE A 45 6.74 -4.57 -4.15
CA ILE A 45 5.96 -3.59 -3.39
C ILE A 45 6.21 -3.83 -1.91
N ILE A 46 6.59 -2.80 -1.17
CA ILE A 46 6.75 -2.83 0.27
C ILE A 46 5.67 -1.93 0.85
N ALA A 47 4.66 -2.54 1.46
CA ALA A 47 3.63 -1.84 2.21
C ALA A 47 4.06 -1.65 3.66
N LYS A 48 4.02 -0.41 4.15
CA LYS A 48 4.37 -0.10 5.53
C LYS A 48 3.30 0.82 6.16
N PRO A 49 2.09 0.29 6.43
CA PRO A 49 1.04 1.08 7.05
C PRO A 49 1.45 1.47 8.48
N ALA A 50 1.76 2.75 8.69
CA ALA A 50 2.11 3.29 9.99
C ALA A 50 1.14 4.43 10.35
N ILE A 51 0.18 4.15 11.24
CA ILE A 51 -0.79 5.16 11.69
C ILE A 51 -0.08 6.18 12.58
N GLY A 52 -0.14 7.46 12.22
CA GLY A 52 0.39 8.56 13.03
C GLY A 52 1.91 8.77 12.92
N VAL A 53 2.58 8.10 11.98
CA VAL A 53 4.00 8.29 11.67
C VAL A 53 4.13 8.81 10.23
N LEU A 54 5.08 9.71 9.99
CA LEU A 54 5.43 10.19 8.65
C LEU A 54 6.31 9.16 7.92
N GLU A 55 5.70 8.05 7.52
CA GLU A 55 6.30 7.05 6.64
C GLU A 55 5.40 6.87 5.42
N PRO A 56 5.97 6.58 4.23
CA PRO A 56 5.16 6.36 3.04
C PRO A 56 4.39 5.04 3.12
N ASP A 57 3.17 5.04 2.58
CA ASP A 57 2.31 3.84 2.57
C ASP A 57 2.92 2.70 1.75
N PHE A 58 3.49 3.02 0.57
CA PHE A 58 4.21 2.07 -0.26
C PHE A 58 5.56 2.57 -0.77
N ILE A 59 6.49 1.62 -0.88
CA ILE A 59 7.67 1.72 -1.73
C ILE A 59 7.52 0.69 -2.85
N VAL A 60 7.66 1.13 -4.10
CA VAL A 60 7.58 0.26 -5.28
C VAL A 60 8.91 0.29 -6.02
N ILE A 61 9.43 -0.90 -6.31
CA ILE A 61 10.70 -1.09 -7.01
C ILE A 61 10.41 -1.91 -8.27
N VAL A 62 10.69 -1.35 -9.44
CA VAL A 62 10.64 -2.05 -10.72
C VAL A 62 12.08 -2.16 -11.23
N PRO A 63 12.70 -3.35 -11.18
CA PRO A 63 14.13 -3.49 -11.49
C PRO A 63 14.48 -2.91 -12.87
N ASN A 64 15.54 -2.10 -12.92
CA ASN A 64 16.05 -1.42 -14.14
C ASN A 64 15.12 -0.38 -14.78
N GLU A 65 13.94 -0.11 -14.20
CA GLU A 65 12.98 0.84 -14.77
C GLU A 65 12.71 2.01 -13.84
N ALA A 66 12.31 1.74 -12.60
CA ALA A 66 11.79 2.79 -11.74
C ALA A 66 11.81 2.45 -10.25
N PHE A 67 11.75 3.52 -9.46
CA PHE A 67 11.55 3.51 -8.01
C PHE A 67 10.51 4.55 -7.66
N PHE A 68 9.45 4.15 -6.94
CA PHE A 68 8.37 5.04 -6.54
C PHE A 68 8.15 5.00 -5.02
N ILE A 69 7.81 6.16 -4.48
CA ILE A 69 7.29 6.33 -3.12
C ILE A 69 5.84 6.76 -3.28
N VAL A 70 4.90 6.05 -2.66
CA VAL A 70 3.47 6.27 -2.85
C VAL A 70 2.83 6.56 -1.50
N GLU A 71 2.03 7.62 -1.49
CA GLU A 71 1.17 8.02 -0.40
C GLU A 71 -0.29 7.94 -0.88
N VAL A 72 -1.14 7.25 -0.14
CA VAL A 72 -2.55 7.06 -0.45
C VAL A 72 -3.38 8.05 0.36
N LYS A 73 -4.07 8.96 -0.34
CA LYS A 73 -5.00 9.90 0.28
C LYS A 73 -6.43 9.56 -0.10
N ASN A 74 -7.24 9.26 0.92
CA ASN A 74 -8.63 8.87 0.74
C ASN A 74 -9.57 10.05 1.06
N PHE A 75 -9.82 10.91 0.07
CA PHE A 75 -10.71 12.07 0.21
C PHE A 75 -12.02 11.88 -0.57
N THR A 76 -13.09 12.46 -0.05
CA THR A 76 -14.36 12.65 -0.75
C THR A 76 -14.47 14.14 -1.05
N LEU A 77 -14.71 14.48 -2.32
CA LEU A 77 -15.01 15.85 -2.76
C LEU A 77 -16.36 16.31 -2.22
#